data_AF-A0ABC8Y1Q0-F1
#
_entry.id   AF-A0ABC8Y1Q0-F1
#
_cell.length_a   1.000
_cell.length_b   1.000
_cell.length_c   1.000
_cell.angle_alpha   90.00
_cell.angle_beta   90.00
_cell.angle_gamma   90.00
#
_symmetry.space_group_name_H-M   'P 1'
#
loop_
_entity.id
_entity.type
_entity.pdbx_description
1 polymer ?
#
loop_
_entity_poly.entity_id
_entity_poly.type
_entity_poly.pdbx_seq_one_letter_code
_entity_poly.pdbx_strand_id
1 'polypeptide(L)'
;MDGGVGGSHVFTSWFLEFVPAKNRGTCMIVLSLFWTLGTILEASLAWVVLPVLNWRWLLAFTAIPCFLLLPFFGLTPESPRYLCVQNRMSDATDVLERMASANQSALPPGVLTYHRETKVDHDTLASESECLLPVRAKDCAVDDAKSSEYDSLAALRTLLSHNLLRSTLLLWLVFFANSFAYYGIVLLTSQLSDANKSCASGVIFGLHQKDTNIYKDTFITSLAEIPGLLLSAVLVDWFGRKASMWSMMFACCAFLGPLVFHENELLTTILLFGARACAMGSFTILCLYAPEVYPSYVRSTGAGIATAIGRVGGVVCPIVAVAMLRSCNQMGALVVFEVVLCLAAVACMFFPVETKGRGMD
;
A
#
# COMPACT_ATOMS: atom_id res chain seq x y z
N MET A 1 12.67 -6.21 -1.29
CA MET A 1 12.66 -5.82 0.13
C MET A 1 11.27 -5.29 0.47
N ASP A 2 10.37 -6.16 0.92
CA ASP A 2 9.17 -5.71 1.64
C ASP A 2 9.66 -5.14 2.98
N GLY A 3 9.76 -3.82 3.09
CA GLY A 3 10.02 -3.16 4.37
C GLY A 3 9.01 -3.70 5.39
N GLY A 4 9.51 -4.10 6.57
CA GLY A 4 8.69 -4.65 7.65
C GLY A 4 7.45 -3.79 7.91
N VAL A 5 6.39 -4.44 8.42
CA VAL A 5 4.97 -4.03 8.55
C VAL A 5 4.64 -2.53 8.76
N GLY A 6 5.56 -1.69 9.24
CA GLY A 6 5.39 -0.24 9.36
C GLY A 6 6.14 0.67 8.36
N GLY A 7 7.20 0.22 7.68
CA GLY A 7 8.16 1.11 7.00
C GLY A 7 7.66 1.76 5.69
N SER A 8 6.85 1.04 4.89
CA SER A 8 6.38 1.54 3.58
C SER A 8 5.44 2.74 3.72
N HIS A 9 4.60 2.75 4.75
CA HIS A 9 3.70 3.86 5.04
C HIS A 9 4.39 5.04 5.69
N VAL A 10 5.45 4.81 6.46
CA VAL A 10 6.29 5.88 7.01
C VAL A 10 6.94 6.64 5.86
N PHE A 11 7.51 5.94 4.87
CA PHE A 11 8.10 6.59 3.69
C PHE A 11 7.06 7.37 2.88
N THR A 12 5.87 6.79 2.65
CA THR A 12 4.80 7.47 1.90
C THR A 12 4.30 8.71 2.64
N SER A 13 4.14 8.63 3.96
CA SER A 13 3.73 9.76 4.79
C SER A 13 4.80 10.85 4.82
N TRP A 14 6.07 10.46 5.02
CA TRP A 14 7.22 11.36 4.94
C TRP A 14 7.26 12.07 3.59
N PHE A 15 7.18 11.35 2.48
CA PHE A 15 7.21 11.93 1.14
C PHE A 15 6.05 12.91 0.88
N LEU A 16 4.85 12.57 1.35
CA LEU A 16 3.67 13.43 1.20
C LEU A 16 3.76 14.75 1.97
N GLU A 17 4.60 14.84 3.00
CA GLU A 17 4.83 16.10 3.73
C GLU A 17 5.65 17.11 2.92
N PHE A 18 6.50 16.65 2.01
CA PHE A 18 7.25 17.52 1.09
C PHE A 18 6.44 17.91 -0.16
N VAL A 19 5.31 17.24 -0.42
CA VAL A 19 4.54 17.40 -1.65
C VAL A 19 3.36 18.38 -1.45
N PRO A 20 3.23 19.42 -2.30
CA PRO A 20 2.10 20.35 -2.27
C PRO A 20 0.77 19.63 -2.45
N ALA A 21 -0.27 20.05 -1.70
CA ALA A 21 -1.60 19.42 -1.70
C ALA A 21 -2.20 19.21 -3.11
N LYS A 22 -1.94 20.15 -4.03
CA LYS A 22 -2.43 20.12 -5.41
C LYS A 22 -1.87 18.96 -6.25
N ASN A 23 -0.63 18.51 -5.97
CA ASN A 23 0.09 17.53 -6.78
C ASN A 23 0.22 16.14 -6.11
N ARG A 24 -0.38 15.96 -4.92
CA ARG A 24 -0.24 14.73 -4.12
C ARG A 24 -0.65 13.46 -4.88
N GLY A 25 -1.76 13.50 -5.61
CA GLY A 25 -2.23 12.34 -6.40
C GLY A 25 -1.22 11.90 -7.45
N THR A 26 -0.67 12.84 -8.23
CA THR A 26 0.37 12.55 -9.24
C THR A 26 1.63 11.99 -8.59
N CYS A 27 2.07 12.56 -7.47
CA CYS A 27 3.25 12.09 -6.75
C CYS A 27 3.05 10.68 -6.16
N MET A 28 1.85 10.33 -5.69
CA MET A 28 1.54 8.97 -5.22
C MET A 28 1.51 7.95 -6.35
N ILE A 29 1.07 8.34 -7.55
CA ILE A 29 1.16 7.48 -8.75
C ILE A 29 2.62 7.25 -9.13
N VAL A 30 3.45 8.30 -9.10
CA VAL A 30 4.91 8.16 -9.34
C VAL A 30 5.55 7.20 -8.33
N LEU A 31 5.18 7.31 -7.05
CA LEU A 31 5.65 6.39 -6.01
C LEU A 31 5.20 4.93 -6.27
N SER A 32 3.98 4.75 -6.80
CA SER A 32 3.47 3.44 -7.20
C SER A 32 4.18 2.88 -8.44
N LEU A 33 4.63 3.72 -9.37
CA LEU A 33 5.43 3.29 -10.53
C LEU A 33 6.78 2.69 -10.09
N PHE A 34 7.43 3.24 -9.07
CA PHE A 34 8.67 2.67 -8.53
C PHE A 34 8.47 1.26 -7.97
N TRP A 35 7.32 0.99 -7.35
CA TRP A 35 6.96 -0.37 -6.90
C TRP A 35 6.90 -1.34 -8.07
N THR A 36 6.21 -0.97 -9.15
CA THR A 36 6.08 -1.78 -10.37
C THR A 36 7.40 -1.95 -11.13
N LEU A 37 8.25 -0.92 -11.15
CA LEU A 37 9.60 -1.07 -11.71
C LEU A 37 10.42 -2.08 -10.91
N GLY A 38 10.26 -2.10 -9.58
CA GLY A 38 10.89 -3.08 -8.71
C GLY A 38 10.43 -4.51 -8.98
N THR A 39 9.12 -4.75 -9.14
CA THR A 39 8.57 -6.08 -9.44
C THR A 39 9.03 -6.60 -10.80
N ILE A 40 9.07 -5.74 -11.81
CA ILE A 40 9.57 -6.08 -13.15
C ILE A 40 11.08 -6.35 -13.13
N LEU A 41 11.85 -5.53 -12.40
CA LEU A 41 13.28 -5.74 -12.23
C LEU A 41 13.54 -7.09 -11.56
N GLU A 42 12.83 -7.41 -10.48
CA GLU A 42 12.93 -8.70 -9.78
C GLU A 42 12.58 -9.87 -10.71
N ALA A 43 11.47 -9.79 -11.44
CA ALA A 43 11.06 -10.83 -12.38
C ALA A 43 12.07 -11.02 -13.53
N SER A 44 12.64 -9.92 -14.03
CA SER A 44 13.68 -9.96 -15.07
C SER A 44 15.00 -10.56 -14.57
N LEU A 45 15.42 -10.21 -13.35
CA LEU A 45 16.58 -10.79 -12.70
C LEU A 45 16.34 -12.28 -12.45
N ALA A 46 15.16 -12.68 -11.97
CA ALA A 46 14.81 -14.08 -11.78
C ALA A 46 14.90 -14.86 -13.09
N TRP A 47 14.38 -14.30 -14.20
CA TRP A 47 14.44 -14.94 -15.52
C TRP A 47 15.85 -15.09 -16.08
N VAL A 48 16.75 -14.12 -15.86
CA VAL A 48 18.13 -14.16 -16.39
C VAL A 48 19.07 -14.95 -15.48
N VAL A 49 18.96 -14.75 -14.16
CA VAL A 49 19.93 -15.25 -13.18
C VAL A 49 19.66 -16.70 -12.81
N LEU A 50 18.41 -17.11 -12.56
CA LEU A 50 18.13 -18.48 -12.09
C LEU A 50 18.46 -19.60 -13.09
N PRO A 51 18.36 -19.40 -14.42
CA PRO A 51 18.78 -20.43 -15.38
C PRO A 51 20.30 -20.59 -15.54
N VAL A 52 21.08 -19.57 -15.17
CA VAL A 52 22.53 -19.48 -15.40
C VAL A 52 23.32 -19.62 -14.09
N LEU A 53 22.79 -19.08 -13.00
CA LEU A 53 23.39 -18.96 -11.67
C LEU A 53 22.42 -19.48 -10.58
N ASN A 54 22.94 -19.65 -9.37
CA ASN A 54 22.15 -20.07 -8.21
C ASN A 54 21.32 -18.90 -7.62
N TRP A 55 20.24 -19.23 -6.90
CA TRP A 55 19.38 -18.29 -6.17
C TRP A 55 20.12 -17.32 -5.24
N ARG A 56 21.31 -17.69 -4.75
CA ARG A 56 22.16 -16.82 -3.92
C ARG A 56 22.61 -15.55 -4.68
N TRP A 57 22.89 -15.67 -5.97
CA TRP A 57 23.27 -14.54 -6.82
C TRP A 57 22.08 -13.66 -7.15
N LEU A 58 20.88 -14.23 -7.26
CA LEU A 58 19.65 -13.43 -7.37
C LEU A 58 19.50 -12.52 -6.14
N LEU A 59 19.65 -13.07 -4.93
CA LEU A 59 19.61 -12.26 -3.70
C LEU A 59 20.74 -11.22 -3.64
N ALA A 60 21.93 -11.55 -4.13
CA ALA A 60 23.05 -10.61 -4.16
C ALA A 60 22.75 -9.42 -5.09
N PHE A 61 22.26 -9.67 -6.32
CA PHE A 61 21.94 -8.61 -7.28
C PHE A 61 20.76 -7.74 -6.83
N THR A 62 19.74 -8.34 -6.21
CA THR A 62 18.57 -7.61 -5.71
C THR A 62 18.90 -6.75 -4.48
N ALA A 63 19.99 -7.05 -3.77
CA ALA A 63 20.49 -6.22 -2.69
C ALA A 63 21.28 -4.99 -3.18
N ILE A 64 21.79 -4.97 -4.42
CA ILE A 64 22.63 -3.88 -4.94
C ILE A 64 21.92 -2.51 -4.88
N PRO A 65 20.66 -2.36 -5.36
CA PRO A 65 19.96 -1.08 -5.27
C PRO A 65 19.83 -0.58 -3.83
N CYS A 66 19.64 -1.49 -2.86
CA CYS A 66 19.54 -1.13 -1.45
C CYS A 66 20.86 -0.61 -0.91
N PHE A 67 21.99 -1.24 -1.26
CA PHE A 67 23.32 -0.76 -0.88
C PHE A 67 23.67 0.58 -1.54
N LEU A 68 23.26 0.79 -2.79
CA LEU A 68 23.44 2.07 -3.48
C LEU A 68 22.64 3.21 -2.85
N LEU A 69 21.51 2.91 -2.21
CA LEU A 69 20.67 3.90 -1.53
C LEU A 69 21.12 4.23 -0.10
N LEU A 70 21.90 3.36 0.57
CA LEU A 70 22.37 3.60 1.94
C LEU A 70 23.11 4.94 2.14
N PRO A 71 24.03 5.37 1.24
CA PRO A 71 24.68 6.67 1.37
C PRO A 71 23.72 7.85 1.27
N PHE A 72 22.60 7.69 0.52
CA PHE A 72 21.61 8.75 0.35
C PHE A 72 20.77 9.01 1.60
N PHE A 73 20.61 8.03 2.50
CA PHE A 73 19.92 8.24 3.78
C PHE A 73 20.62 9.28 4.67
N GLY A 74 21.94 9.44 4.56
CA GLY A 74 22.66 10.48 5.30
C GLY A 74 22.44 11.90 4.75
N LEU A 75 21.92 12.03 3.52
CA LEU A 75 21.71 13.29 2.81
C LEU A 75 20.25 13.75 2.86
N THR A 76 19.30 12.85 3.16
CA THR A 76 17.88 13.18 3.21
C THR A 76 17.55 14.03 4.45
N PRO A 77 16.96 15.22 4.28
CA PRO A 77 16.52 16.03 5.41
C PRO A 77 15.36 15.35 6.15
N GLU A 78 15.31 15.54 7.45
CA GLU A 78 14.17 15.13 8.27
C GLU A 78 12.91 15.92 7.88
N SER A 79 11.73 15.33 8.08
CA SER A 79 10.47 16.00 7.74
C SER A 79 10.24 17.24 8.62
N PRO A 80 9.81 18.39 8.07
CA PRO A 80 9.57 19.62 8.85
C PRO A 80 8.60 19.42 10.01
N ARG A 81 7.56 18.60 9.82
CA ARG A 81 6.55 18.35 10.84
C ARG A 81 7.13 17.59 12.03
N TYR A 82 7.94 16.56 11.78
CA TYR A 82 8.65 15.83 12.84
C TYR A 82 9.57 16.75 13.64
N LEU A 83 10.29 17.64 12.98
CA LEU A 83 11.15 18.64 13.64
C LEU A 83 10.32 19.59 14.53
N CYS A 84 9.14 20.04 14.08
CA CYS A 84 8.22 20.83 14.90
C CYS A 84 7.73 20.06 16.14
N VAL A 85 7.38 18.77 15.98
CA VAL A 85 6.92 17.93 17.11
C VAL A 85 8.04 17.72 18.14
N GLN A 86 9.28 17.55 17.68
CA GLN A 86 10.48 17.44 18.50
C GLN A 86 10.96 18.80 19.08
N ASN A 87 10.18 19.87 18.90
CA ASN A 87 10.48 21.22 19.37
C ASN A 87 11.77 21.83 18.77
N ARG A 88 12.23 21.32 17.61
CA ARG A 88 13.39 21.79 16.83
C ARG A 88 12.94 22.77 15.74
N MET A 89 12.40 23.91 16.17
CA MET A 89 11.76 24.90 15.27
C MET A 89 12.75 25.62 14.34
N SER A 90 14.01 25.79 14.75
CA SER A 90 15.07 26.35 13.90
C SER A 90 15.32 25.47 12.68
N ASP A 91 15.53 24.17 12.92
CA ASP A 91 15.88 23.21 11.89
C ASP A 91 14.70 22.99 10.93
N ALA A 92 13.47 23.04 11.44
CA ALA A 92 12.26 23.00 10.62
C ALA A 92 12.20 24.20 9.66
N THR A 93 12.57 25.39 10.13
CA THR A 93 12.61 26.61 9.31
C THR A 93 13.69 26.51 8.23
N ASP A 94 14.89 26.03 8.57
CA ASP A 94 15.98 25.81 7.60
C ASP A 94 15.57 24.84 6.47
N VAL A 95 14.88 23.75 6.83
CA VAL A 95 14.38 22.78 5.84
C VAL A 95 13.29 23.41 4.96
N LEU A 96 12.39 24.21 5.52
CA LEU A 96 11.36 24.93 4.77
C LEU A 96 11.95 25.99 3.83
N GLU A 97 13.00 26.70 4.23
CA GLU A 97 13.73 27.65 3.38
C GLU A 97 14.44 26.95 2.21
N ARG A 98 15.04 25.78 2.44
CA ARG A 98 15.61 24.94 1.37
C ARG A 98 14.55 24.47 0.39
N MET A 99 13.36 24.10 0.86
CA MET A 99 12.25 23.74 -0.03
C MET A 99 11.73 24.95 -0.82
N ALA A 100 11.59 26.09 -0.16
CA ALA A 100 11.10 27.32 -0.75
C ALA A 100 12.04 27.82 -1.87
N SER A 101 13.36 27.77 -1.63
CA SER A 101 14.38 28.08 -2.63
C SER A 101 14.39 27.09 -3.80
N ALA A 102 14.27 25.78 -3.54
CA ALA A 102 14.17 24.76 -4.59
C ALA A 102 12.89 24.92 -5.46
N ASN A 103 11.78 25.35 -4.85
CA ASN A 103 10.51 25.58 -5.53
C ASN A 103 10.36 27.01 -6.10
N GLN A 104 11.40 27.85 -6.00
CA GLN A 104 11.37 29.26 -6.43
C GLN A 104 10.18 30.06 -5.84
N SER A 105 9.80 29.75 -4.60
CA SER A 105 8.67 30.36 -3.90
C SER A 105 9.13 31.06 -2.62
N ALA A 106 8.48 32.15 -2.23
CA ALA A 106 8.74 32.79 -0.95
C ALA A 106 7.90 32.14 0.16
N LEU A 107 8.49 32.00 1.35
CA LEU A 107 7.75 31.60 2.55
C LEU A 107 6.73 32.68 2.93
N PRO A 108 5.54 32.31 3.41
CA PRO A 108 4.60 33.29 3.94
C PRO A 108 5.23 34.03 5.13
N PRO A 109 5.01 35.35 5.26
CA PRO A 109 5.57 36.12 6.38
C PRO A 109 4.96 35.67 7.71
N GLY A 110 5.79 35.32 8.68
CA GLY A 110 5.35 34.92 10.01
C GLY A 110 6.39 34.12 10.79
N VAL A 111 6.12 33.87 12.07
CA VAL A 111 6.89 32.94 12.91
C VAL A 111 6.23 31.57 12.82
N LEU A 112 7.01 30.53 12.53
CA LEU A 112 6.54 29.15 12.57
C LEU A 112 6.03 28.86 13.98
N THR A 113 4.74 28.59 14.12
CA THR A 113 4.12 28.21 15.40
C THR A 113 3.51 26.82 15.26
N TYR A 114 3.86 25.92 16.17
CA TYR A 114 3.26 24.60 16.23
C TYR A 114 2.09 24.63 17.23
N HIS A 115 0.86 24.71 16.73
CA HIS A 115 -0.30 24.42 17.56
C HIS A 115 -0.39 22.91 17.74
N ARG A 116 0.01 22.42 18.92
CA ARG A 116 -0.43 21.10 19.37
C ARG A 116 -1.95 21.20 19.51
N GLU A 117 -2.70 20.47 18.69
CA GLU A 117 -4.13 20.28 18.89
C GLU A 117 -4.35 19.49 20.19
N THR A 118 -4.21 20.17 21.33
CA THR A 118 -4.76 19.70 22.60
C THR A 118 -6.26 19.81 22.45
N LYS A 119 -6.87 18.66 22.16
CA LYS A 119 -8.25 18.29 22.48
C LYS A 119 -8.98 19.37 23.30
N VAL A 120 -9.72 20.24 22.60
CA VAL A 120 -10.70 21.10 23.27
C VAL A 120 -11.91 20.21 23.53
N ASP A 121 -11.96 19.63 24.72
CA ASP A 121 -13.22 19.16 25.28
C ASP A 121 -14.11 20.41 25.39
N HIS A 122 -15.11 20.47 24.51
CA HIS A 122 -16.16 21.47 24.57
C HIS A 122 -17.02 21.13 25.79
N ASP A 123 -16.63 21.60 26.97
CA ASP A 123 -17.48 21.84 28.15
C ASP A 123 -16.64 22.28 29.36
N THR A 124 -16.29 23.56 29.43
CA THR A 124 -16.37 24.35 30.68
C THR A 124 -16.11 25.82 30.40
N LEU A 125 -17.15 26.63 30.57
CA LEU A 125 -17.06 28.07 30.80
C LEU A 125 -16.19 28.31 32.06
N ALA A 126 -15.09 29.07 31.94
CA ALA A 126 -14.77 30.22 32.80
C ALA A 126 -13.28 30.62 32.73
N SER A 127 -13.11 31.94 32.58
CA SER A 127 -11.99 32.78 33.04
C SER A 127 -10.67 32.78 32.27
N GLU A 128 -10.46 33.93 31.63
CA GLU A 128 -9.17 34.57 31.36
C GLU A 128 -8.20 34.48 32.55
N SER A 129 -6.93 34.22 32.26
CA SER A 129 -5.78 34.95 32.81
C SER A 129 -4.52 34.53 32.09
N GLU A 130 -3.82 35.53 31.57
CA GLU A 130 -2.45 35.46 31.05
C GLU A 130 -1.52 34.71 32.00
N CYS A 131 -0.64 33.86 31.46
CA CYS A 131 0.63 33.58 32.13
C CYS A 131 1.73 33.38 31.08
N LEU A 132 2.37 34.49 30.74
CA LEU A 132 3.74 34.54 30.26
C LEU A 132 4.64 33.90 31.32
N LEU A 133 5.57 33.01 30.93
CA LEU A 133 6.97 32.85 31.43
C LEU A 133 7.50 31.38 31.29
N PRO A 134 8.85 31.18 31.30
CA PRO A 134 9.56 30.29 30.40
C PRO A 134 9.92 28.91 30.98
N VAL A 135 10.31 28.04 30.04
CA VAL A 135 10.87 26.68 30.18
C VAL A 135 11.78 26.50 31.40
N ARG A 136 11.44 25.52 32.26
CA ARG A 136 12.39 24.86 33.17
C ARG A 136 12.59 23.40 32.72
N ALA A 137 13.76 23.15 32.14
CA ALA A 137 14.14 21.95 31.43
C ALA A 137 14.58 20.76 32.33
N LYS A 138 13.72 20.24 33.23
CA LYS A 138 14.17 19.11 34.07
C LYS A 138 13.20 18.00 34.48
N ASP A 139 12.07 17.80 33.81
CA ASP A 139 11.18 16.65 34.14
C ASP A 139 10.75 15.77 32.94
N CYS A 140 11.24 16.00 31.71
CA CYS A 140 10.77 15.26 30.51
C CYS A 140 11.60 14.02 30.13
N ALA A 141 11.89 13.09 31.06
CA ALA A 141 12.63 11.87 30.70
C ALA A 141 12.00 10.54 31.14
N VAL A 142 10.78 10.53 31.69
CA VAL A 142 10.18 9.29 32.23
C VAL A 142 8.79 8.93 31.67
N ASP A 143 8.13 9.77 30.85
CA ASP A 143 6.74 9.53 30.41
C ASP A 143 6.51 9.34 28.89
N ASP A 144 7.54 9.28 28.05
CA ASP A 144 7.37 9.16 26.59
C ASP A 144 6.83 7.78 26.14
N ALA A 145 7.20 6.70 26.84
CA ALA A 145 6.72 5.36 26.48
C ALA A 145 5.25 5.13 26.84
N LYS A 146 4.79 5.63 28.00
CA LYS A 146 3.40 5.50 28.44
C LYS A 146 2.46 6.45 27.70
N SER A 147 2.92 7.65 27.35
CA SER A 147 2.12 8.61 26.57
C SER A 147 1.91 8.14 25.13
N SER A 148 2.93 7.55 24.48
CA SER A 148 2.83 6.99 23.13
C SER A 148 1.86 5.80 23.03
N GLU A 149 1.85 4.91 24.04
CA GLU A 149 0.92 3.78 24.08
C GLU A 149 -0.52 4.24 24.34
N TYR A 150 -0.72 5.24 25.21
CA TYR A 150 -2.03 5.83 25.47
C TYR A 150 -2.58 6.57 24.23
N ASP A 151 -1.73 7.24 23.46
CA ASP A 151 -2.08 7.93 22.22
C ASP A 151 -2.42 6.94 21.09
N SER A 152 -1.69 5.84 21.00
CA SER A 152 -1.97 4.75 20.04
C SER A 152 -3.32 4.07 20.29
N LEU A 153 -3.62 3.77 21.57
CA LEU A 153 -4.90 3.19 21.97
C LEU A 153 -6.06 4.18 21.82
N ALA A 154 -5.82 5.47 22.08
CA ALA A 154 -6.80 6.52 21.84
C ALA A 154 -7.11 6.67 20.33
N ALA A 155 -6.09 6.61 19.46
CA ALA A 155 -6.27 6.62 18.02
C ALA A 155 -7.08 5.40 17.54
N LEU A 156 -6.78 4.21 18.06
CA LEU A 156 -7.55 2.99 17.74
C LEU A 156 -9.02 3.11 18.19
N ARG A 157 -9.26 3.61 19.42
CA ARG A 157 -10.61 3.84 19.93
C ARG A 157 -11.38 4.87 19.10
N THR A 158 -10.68 5.87 18.57
CA THR A 158 -11.26 6.90 17.69
C THR A 158 -11.63 6.33 16.32
N LEU A 159 -10.79 5.45 15.76
CA LEU A 159 -11.08 4.72 14.52
C LEU A 159 -12.32 3.81 14.67
N LEU A 160 -12.49 3.18 15.84
CA LEU A 160 -13.67 2.36 16.17
C LEU A 160 -14.87 3.18 16.69
N SER A 161 -14.82 4.51 16.64
CA SER A 161 -15.97 5.34 17.03
C SER A 161 -17.14 5.17 16.05
N HIS A 162 -18.37 5.36 16.52
CA HIS A 162 -19.59 5.16 15.74
C HIS A 162 -19.61 5.95 14.41
N ASN A 163 -18.91 7.08 14.35
CA ASN A 163 -18.84 7.93 13.15
C ASN A 163 -17.91 7.36 12.06
N LEU A 164 -16.86 6.62 12.44
CA LEU A 164 -15.82 6.11 11.54
C LEU A 164 -15.86 4.59 11.37
N LEU A 165 -16.54 3.86 12.27
CA LEU A 165 -16.60 2.39 12.31
C LEU A 165 -17.02 1.76 10.97
N ARG A 166 -18.03 2.33 10.32
CA ARG A 166 -18.52 1.80 9.03
C ARG A 166 -17.45 1.93 7.95
N SER A 167 -16.77 3.07 7.88
CA SER A 167 -15.72 3.32 6.91
C SER A 167 -14.47 2.48 7.18
N THR A 168 -14.07 2.35 8.45
CA THR A 168 -12.90 1.55 8.86
C THR A 168 -13.10 0.06 8.56
N LEU A 169 -14.24 -0.52 8.94
CA LEU A 169 -14.52 -1.94 8.71
C LEU A 169 -14.60 -2.28 7.21
N LEU A 170 -15.27 -1.43 6.42
CA LEU A 170 -15.32 -1.61 4.96
C LEU A 170 -13.92 -1.51 4.35
N LEU A 171 -13.12 -0.52 4.78
CA LEU A 171 -11.76 -0.34 4.28
C LEU A 171 -10.89 -1.56 4.64
N TRP A 172 -10.97 -2.06 5.87
CA TRP A 172 -10.23 -3.24 6.31
C TRP A 172 -10.58 -4.49 5.50
N LEU A 173 -11.87 -4.71 5.24
CA LEU A 173 -12.33 -5.83 4.42
C LEU A 173 -11.80 -5.72 2.98
N VAL A 174 -11.84 -4.53 2.39
CA VAL A 174 -11.36 -4.31 1.02
C VAL A 174 -9.83 -4.46 0.94
N PHE A 175 -9.07 -3.96 1.92
CA PHE A 175 -7.61 -4.19 1.99
C PHE A 175 -7.28 -5.67 2.11
N PHE A 176 -7.96 -6.39 3.00
CA PHE A 176 -7.78 -7.83 3.16
C PHE A 176 -8.03 -8.56 1.84
N ALA A 177 -9.19 -8.34 1.22
CA ALA A 177 -9.61 -9.03 0.01
C ALA A 177 -8.71 -8.70 -1.19
N ASN A 178 -8.35 -7.42 -1.37
CA ASN A 178 -7.51 -7.01 -2.50
C ASN A 178 -6.09 -7.55 -2.37
N SER A 179 -5.51 -7.55 -1.16
CA SER A 179 -4.21 -8.20 -0.93
C SER A 179 -4.29 -9.71 -1.10
N PHE A 180 -5.30 -10.36 -0.53
CA PHE A 180 -5.53 -11.80 -0.71
C PHE A 180 -5.62 -12.19 -2.19
N ALA A 181 -6.39 -11.44 -2.98
CA ALA A 181 -6.53 -11.67 -4.41
C ALA A 181 -5.26 -11.39 -5.20
N TYR A 182 -4.54 -10.29 -4.92
CA TYR A 182 -3.29 -9.96 -5.62
C TYR A 182 -2.24 -11.07 -5.45
N TYR A 183 -1.99 -11.50 -4.21
CA TYR A 183 -1.06 -12.60 -3.95
C TYR A 183 -1.58 -13.93 -4.51
N GLY A 184 -2.91 -14.11 -4.53
CA GLY A 184 -3.57 -15.26 -5.18
C GLY A 184 -3.23 -15.32 -6.66
N ILE A 185 -3.46 -14.25 -7.40
CA ILE A 185 -3.16 -14.15 -8.83
C ILE A 185 -1.66 -14.42 -9.09
N VAL A 186 -0.76 -13.86 -8.27
CA VAL A 186 0.69 -14.10 -8.40
C VAL A 186 1.02 -15.59 -8.24
N LEU A 187 0.43 -16.27 -7.25
CA LEU A 187 0.62 -17.69 -7.02
C LEU A 187 -0.02 -18.53 -8.14
N LEU A 188 -1.20 -18.14 -8.62
CA LEU A 188 -1.85 -18.81 -9.74
C LEU A 188 -1.01 -18.73 -11.01
N THR A 189 -0.29 -17.63 -11.26
CA THR A 189 0.64 -17.56 -12.40
C THR A 189 1.72 -18.65 -12.35
N SER A 190 2.35 -18.85 -11.19
CA SER A 190 3.39 -19.89 -11.07
C SER A 190 2.80 -21.30 -11.04
N GLN A 191 1.66 -21.48 -10.37
CA GLN A 191 1.02 -22.78 -10.19
C GLN A 191 0.28 -23.26 -11.44
N LEU A 192 -0.41 -22.42 -12.21
CA LEU A 192 -1.07 -22.87 -13.46
C LEU A 192 -0.03 -23.19 -14.56
N SER A 193 1.10 -22.49 -14.57
CA SER A 193 2.21 -22.79 -15.48
C SER A 193 2.86 -24.16 -15.14
N ASP A 194 2.77 -24.60 -13.88
CA ASP A 194 3.30 -25.89 -13.38
C ASP A 194 2.24 -27.02 -13.31
N ALA A 195 0.98 -26.69 -13.03
CA ALA A 195 -0.14 -27.62 -12.81
C ALA A 195 -0.60 -28.33 -14.09
N ASN A 196 -0.27 -27.78 -15.27
CA ASN A 196 -0.42 -28.50 -16.53
C ASN A 196 0.43 -29.79 -16.58
N LYS A 197 1.37 -29.99 -15.63
CA LYS A 197 2.21 -31.20 -15.51
C LYS A 197 1.94 -32.07 -14.27
N SER A 198 1.44 -31.54 -13.15
CA SER A 198 1.58 -32.20 -11.83
C SER A 198 0.32 -32.79 -11.19
N CYS A 199 -0.91 -32.37 -11.57
CA CYS A 199 -2.12 -33.05 -11.07
C CYS A 199 -2.35 -34.44 -11.71
N ALA A 200 -1.54 -34.81 -12.70
CA ALA A 200 -1.54 -36.14 -13.32
C ALA A 200 -0.66 -37.17 -12.58
N SER A 201 0.18 -36.79 -11.62
CA SER A 201 0.99 -37.76 -10.85
C SER A 201 1.50 -37.15 -9.55
N GLY A 202 0.95 -37.61 -8.44
CA GLY A 202 1.47 -37.27 -7.11
C GLY A 202 2.83 -37.91 -6.86
N VAL A 203 3.92 -37.34 -7.37
CA VAL A 203 5.30 -37.71 -7.01
C VAL A 203 6.27 -36.52 -7.19
N ILE A 204 6.95 -36.19 -6.08
CA ILE A 204 8.24 -35.46 -5.92
C ILE A 204 8.27 -33.95 -6.24
N PHE A 205 8.08 -33.17 -5.17
CA PHE A 205 8.71 -31.87 -4.96
C PHE A 205 10.22 -32.07 -4.85
N GLY A 206 10.93 -31.98 -5.98
CA GLY A 206 12.39 -32.09 -5.95
C GLY A 206 13.01 -32.75 -7.17
N LEU A 207 12.77 -32.22 -8.37
CA LEU A 207 13.81 -32.22 -9.39
C LEU A 207 13.85 -30.87 -10.06
N HIS A 208 15.07 -30.36 -10.14
CA HIS A 208 15.49 -29.07 -10.64
C HIS A 208 15.23 -28.97 -12.16
N GLN A 209 13.96 -29.01 -12.59
CA GLN A 209 13.59 -28.90 -13.99
C GLN A 209 13.72 -27.44 -14.41
N LYS A 210 14.60 -27.19 -15.37
CA LYS A 210 14.98 -25.88 -15.90
C LYS A 210 13.84 -25.31 -16.78
N ASP A 211 12.69 -25.05 -16.17
CA ASP A 211 11.51 -24.55 -16.87
C ASP A 211 11.61 -23.02 -17.04
N THR A 212 12.25 -22.60 -18.14
CA THR A 212 12.33 -21.20 -18.58
C THR A 212 10.96 -20.52 -18.76
N ASN A 213 9.88 -21.31 -18.84
CA ASN A 213 8.53 -20.81 -19.05
C ASN A 213 7.94 -20.13 -17.80
N ILE A 214 8.23 -20.62 -16.58
CA ILE A 214 7.62 -20.09 -15.35
C ILE A 214 8.10 -18.65 -15.07
N TYR A 215 9.40 -18.41 -15.24
CA TYR A 215 9.98 -17.08 -15.06
C TYR A 215 9.54 -16.12 -16.17
N LYS A 216 9.37 -16.63 -17.40
CA LYS A 216 8.84 -15.87 -18.53
C LYS A 216 7.38 -15.46 -18.27
N ASP A 217 6.52 -16.35 -17.77
CA ASP A 217 5.12 -16.05 -17.46
C ASP A 217 5.01 -15.06 -16.28
N THR A 218 5.87 -15.22 -15.28
CA THR A 218 5.97 -14.26 -14.17
C THR A 218 6.40 -12.89 -14.67
N PHE A 219 7.39 -12.80 -15.57
CA PHE A 219 7.81 -11.55 -16.18
C PHE A 219 6.70 -10.90 -17.03
N ILE A 220 6.07 -11.68 -17.93
CA ILE A 220 4.96 -11.20 -18.79
C ILE A 220 3.81 -10.67 -17.95
N THR A 221 3.39 -11.41 -16.92
CA THR A 221 2.30 -10.95 -16.05
C THR A 221 2.71 -9.75 -15.20
N SER A 222 3.97 -9.64 -14.77
CA SER A 222 4.46 -8.46 -14.02
C SER A 222 4.44 -7.18 -14.85
N LEU A 223 4.64 -7.26 -16.16
CA LEU A 223 4.47 -6.12 -17.08
C LEU A 223 3.04 -5.55 -17.08
N ALA A 224 2.04 -6.35 -16.66
CA ALA A 224 0.65 -5.93 -16.57
C ALA A 224 0.39 -4.87 -15.49
N GLU A 225 1.31 -4.71 -14.54
CA GLU A 225 1.18 -3.70 -13.49
C GLU A 225 1.27 -2.27 -14.05
N ILE A 226 2.07 -2.04 -15.11
CA ILE A 226 2.19 -0.73 -15.77
C ILE A 226 0.85 -0.26 -16.37
N PRO A 227 0.18 -1.03 -17.26
CA PRO A 227 -1.11 -0.63 -17.78
C PRO A 227 -2.18 -0.58 -16.68
N GLY A 228 -2.10 -1.42 -15.65
CA GLY A 228 -2.99 -1.35 -14.48
C GLY A 228 -2.89 0.00 -13.75
N LEU A 229 -1.67 0.48 -13.50
CA LEU A 229 -1.41 1.79 -12.89
C LEU A 229 -1.92 2.93 -13.77
N LEU A 230 -1.61 2.91 -15.07
CA LEU A 230 -2.05 3.95 -16.00
C LEU A 230 -3.58 4.00 -16.13
N LEU A 231 -4.22 2.84 -16.25
CA LEU A 231 -5.67 2.71 -16.32
C LEU A 231 -6.32 3.22 -15.04
N SER A 232 -5.75 2.91 -13.88
CA SER A 232 -6.24 3.41 -12.59
C SER A 232 -6.17 4.95 -12.49
N ALA A 233 -5.10 5.57 -12.98
CA ALA A 233 -4.95 7.02 -12.99
C ALA A 233 -6.03 7.70 -13.85
N VAL A 234 -6.25 7.19 -15.08
CA VAL A 234 -7.28 7.72 -15.99
C VAL A 234 -8.69 7.53 -15.41
N LEU A 235 -8.97 6.36 -14.83
CA LEU A 235 -10.27 6.06 -14.25
C LEU A 235 -10.60 6.92 -13.02
N VAL A 236 -9.61 7.20 -12.17
CA VAL A 236 -9.79 8.07 -11.00
C VAL A 236 -10.16 9.49 -11.42
N ASP A 237 -9.55 10.02 -12.47
CA ASP A 237 -9.84 11.35 -12.98
C ASP A 237 -11.23 11.41 -13.63
N TRP A 238 -11.62 10.38 -14.38
CA TRP A 238 -12.91 10.32 -15.08
C TRP A 238 -14.06 10.04 -14.13
N PHE A 239 -14.06 8.88 -13.48
CA PHE A 239 -15.21 8.38 -12.71
C PHE A 239 -15.15 8.70 -11.21
N GLY A 240 -14.02 9.20 -10.69
CA GLY A 240 -13.82 9.37 -9.26
C GLY A 240 -13.24 8.12 -8.59
N ARG A 241 -12.96 8.20 -7.29
CA ARG A 241 -12.13 7.22 -6.58
C ARG A 241 -12.95 5.99 -6.20
N LYS A 242 -14.19 6.18 -5.76
CA LYS A 242 -15.07 5.06 -5.39
C LYS A 242 -15.46 4.24 -6.62
N ALA A 243 -15.83 4.91 -7.71
CA ALA A 243 -16.30 4.27 -8.94
C ALA A 243 -15.20 3.49 -9.68
N SER A 244 -14.00 4.06 -9.74
CA SER A 244 -12.83 3.38 -10.30
C SER A 244 -12.43 2.14 -9.48
N MET A 245 -12.55 2.20 -8.15
CA MET A 245 -12.20 1.07 -7.28
C MET A 245 -13.12 -0.15 -7.51
N TRP A 246 -14.44 0.01 -7.39
CA TRP A 246 -15.33 -1.14 -7.57
C TRP A 246 -15.33 -1.65 -9.01
N SER A 247 -15.23 -0.78 -10.03
CA SER A 247 -15.16 -1.22 -11.43
C SER A 247 -13.91 -2.06 -11.73
N MET A 248 -12.74 -1.69 -11.20
CA MET A 248 -11.51 -2.48 -11.34
C MET A 248 -11.61 -3.84 -10.61
N MET A 249 -12.26 -3.90 -9.45
CA MET A 249 -12.46 -5.17 -8.73
C MET A 249 -13.40 -6.12 -9.47
N PHE A 250 -14.51 -5.62 -10.04
CA PHE A 250 -15.38 -6.45 -10.89
C PHE A 250 -14.70 -6.85 -12.20
N ALA A 251 -13.89 -5.98 -12.81
CA ALA A 251 -13.08 -6.33 -13.97
C ALA A 251 -12.09 -7.46 -13.65
N CYS A 252 -11.48 -7.43 -12.46
CA CYS A 252 -10.61 -8.51 -11.97
C CYS A 252 -11.36 -9.86 -11.91
N CYS A 253 -12.59 -9.88 -11.37
CA CYS A 253 -13.46 -11.07 -11.35
C CYS A 253 -13.80 -11.54 -12.77
N ALA A 254 -14.09 -10.62 -13.69
CA ALA A 254 -14.41 -10.97 -15.08
C ALA A 254 -13.22 -11.61 -15.82
N PHE A 255 -11.98 -11.26 -15.46
CA PHE A 255 -10.78 -11.90 -16.01
C PHE A 255 -10.44 -13.22 -15.32
N LEU A 256 -10.73 -13.36 -14.03
CA LEU A 256 -10.38 -14.54 -13.24
C LEU A 256 -11.42 -15.68 -13.40
N GLY A 257 -12.71 -15.38 -13.55
CA GLY A 257 -13.79 -16.36 -13.71
C GLY A 257 -13.60 -17.35 -14.87
N PRO A 258 -13.24 -16.90 -16.10
CA PRO A 258 -13.04 -17.81 -17.23
C PRO A 258 -11.88 -18.80 -17.08
N LEU A 259 -10.94 -18.60 -16.13
CA LEU A 259 -9.87 -19.58 -15.85
C LEU A 259 -10.42 -20.93 -15.38
N VAL A 260 -11.67 -21.01 -14.93
CA VAL A 260 -12.28 -22.29 -14.53
C VAL A 260 -12.38 -23.24 -15.74
N PHE A 261 -12.65 -22.69 -16.93
CA PHE A 261 -12.76 -23.44 -18.18
C PHE A 261 -11.39 -23.46 -18.87
N HIS A 262 -10.55 -24.39 -18.43
CA HIS A 262 -9.17 -24.54 -18.88
C HIS A 262 -9.12 -24.96 -20.35
N GLU A 263 -8.78 -24.05 -21.27
CA GLU A 263 -8.69 -24.41 -22.69
C GLU A 263 -7.33 -24.10 -23.33
N ASN A 264 -6.76 -22.90 -23.16
CA ASN A 264 -5.57 -22.48 -23.92
C ASN A 264 -4.53 -21.77 -23.04
N GLU A 265 -3.25 -22.15 -23.16
CA GLU A 265 -2.13 -21.52 -22.43
C GLU A 265 -2.05 -20.00 -22.69
N LEU A 266 -2.19 -19.59 -23.96
CA LEU A 266 -2.16 -18.19 -24.37
C LEU A 266 -3.33 -17.40 -23.74
N LEU A 267 -4.53 -18.00 -23.70
CA LEU A 267 -5.71 -17.40 -23.08
C LEU A 267 -5.52 -17.24 -21.57
N THR A 268 -5.00 -18.27 -20.89
CA THR A 268 -4.69 -18.23 -19.45
C THR A 268 -3.70 -17.10 -19.13
N THR A 269 -2.63 -16.95 -19.92
CA THR A 269 -1.66 -15.87 -19.71
C THR A 269 -2.27 -14.49 -19.94
N ILE A 270 -3.11 -14.31 -20.97
CA ILE A 270 -3.83 -13.04 -21.22
C ILE A 270 -4.80 -12.71 -20.07
N LEU A 271 -5.56 -13.69 -19.60
CA LEU A 271 -6.52 -13.50 -18.52
C LEU A 271 -5.81 -13.18 -17.19
N LEU A 272 -4.72 -13.88 -16.86
CA LEU A 272 -3.88 -13.57 -15.70
C LEU A 272 -3.21 -12.19 -15.81
N PHE A 273 -2.78 -11.80 -17.01
CA PHE A 273 -2.27 -10.45 -17.27
C PHE A 273 -3.35 -9.39 -16.96
N GLY A 274 -4.56 -9.56 -17.49
CA GLY A 274 -5.69 -8.66 -17.21
C GLY A 274 -6.07 -8.61 -15.74
N ALA A 275 -6.21 -9.76 -15.09
CA ALA A 275 -6.53 -9.86 -13.67
C ALA A 275 -5.46 -9.17 -12.79
N ARG A 276 -4.17 -9.36 -13.09
CA ARG A 276 -3.09 -8.70 -12.35
C ARG A 276 -3.10 -7.19 -12.55
N ALA A 277 -3.34 -6.70 -13.77
CA ALA A 277 -3.47 -5.28 -14.05
C ALA A 277 -4.61 -4.64 -13.24
N CYS A 278 -5.78 -5.28 -13.22
CA CYS A 278 -6.94 -4.81 -12.47
C CYS A 278 -6.72 -4.87 -10.94
N ALA A 279 -6.10 -5.93 -10.42
CA ALA A 279 -5.79 -6.07 -9.01
C ALA A 279 -4.80 -5.00 -8.51
N MET A 280 -3.77 -4.70 -9.30
CA MET A 280 -2.81 -3.62 -9.00
C MET A 280 -3.49 -2.26 -9.07
N GLY A 281 -4.25 -1.98 -10.14
CA GLY A 281 -4.97 -0.72 -10.28
C GLY A 281 -5.95 -0.45 -9.13
N SER A 282 -6.71 -1.47 -8.72
CA SER A 282 -7.59 -1.43 -7.54
C SER A 282 -6.79 -1.12 -6.26
N PHE A 283 -5.64 -1.78 -6.06
CA PHE A 283 -4.79 -1.54 -4.89
C PHE A 283 -4.26 -0.10 -4.82
N THR A 284 -3.86 0.46 -5.96
CA THR A 284 -3.37 1.84 -6.03
C THR A 284 -4.46 2.84 -5.67
N ILE A 285 -5.68 2.65 -6.19
CA ILE A 285 -6.83 3.51 -5.85
C ILE A 285 -7.18 3.38 -4.37
N LEU A 286 -7.11 2.16 -3.82
CA LEU A 286 -7.34 1.90 -2.40
C LEU A 286 -6.31 2.60 -1.50
N CYS A 287 -5.03 2.57 -1.88
CA CYS A 287 -3.97 3.28 -1.16
C CYS A 287 -4.13 4.81 -1.22
N LEU A 288 -4.70 5.35 -2.30
CA LEU A 288 -5.04 6.77 -2.43
C LEU A 288 -6.26 7.13 -1.56
N TYR A 289 -7.28 6.29 -1.58
CA TYR A 289 -8.55 6.53 -0.89
C TYR A 289 -8.42 6.42 0.64
N ALA A 290 -7.62 5.48 1.15
CA ALA A 290 -7.44 5.24 2.58
C ALA A 290 -7.10 6.50 3.40
N PRO A 291 -6.06 7.29 3.06
CA PRO A 291 -5.74 8.52 3.79
C PRO A 291 -6.77 9.65 3.55
N GLU A 292 -7.55 9.62 2.48
CA GLU A 292 -8.57 10.64 2.19
C GLU A 292 -9.85 10.44 3.01
N VAL A 293 -10.14 9.22 3.46
CA VAL A 293 -11.31 8.91 4.31
C VAL A 293 -11.09 9.33 5.76
N TYR A 294 -9.85 9.26 6.24
CA TYR A 294 -9.52 9.52 7.63
C TYR A 294 -9.19 11.00 7.90
N PRO A 295 -9.65 11.56 9.04
CA PRO A 295 -9.30 12.92 9.43
C PRO A 295 -7.81 13.01 9.76
N SER A 296 -7.24 14.22 9.60
CA SER A 296 -5.80 14.48 9.58
C SER A 296 -5.03 13.98 10.81
N TYR A 297 -5.67 13.88 11.97
CA TYR A 297 -5.07 13.42 13.23
C TYR A 297 -4.97 11.89 13.39
N VAL A 298 -5.83 11.08 12.74
CA VAL A 298 -5.73 9.60 12.75
C VAL A 298 -5.41 9.00 11.37
N ARG A 299 -5.13 9.84 10.37
CA ARG A 299 -4.92 9.43 8.98
C ARG A 299 -3.82 8.38 8.81
N SER A 300 -2.64 8.62 9.37
CA SER A 300 -1.49 7.72 9.25
C SER A 300 -1.75 6.38 9.96
N THR A 301 -2.29 6.43 11.17
CA THR A 301 -2.63 5.23 11.97
C THR A 301 -3.71 4.40 11.31
N GLY A 302 -4.78 5.03 10.82
CA GLY A 302 -5.90 4.34 10.15
C GLY A 302 -5.48 3.67 8.84
N ALA A 303 -4.70 4.36 8.00
CA ALA A 303 -4.15 3.78 6.78
C ALA A 303 -3.13 2.67 7.07
N GLY A 304 -2.27 2.85 8.09
CA GLY A 304 -1.29 1.84 8.51
C GLY A 304 -1.94 0.54 9.00
N ILE A 305 -2.96 0.63 9.86
CA ILE A 305 -3.70 -0.55 10.34
C ILE A 305 -4.42 -1.25 9.18
N ALA A 306 -5.04 -0.50 8.27
CA ALA A 306 -5.73 -1.07 7.12
C ALA A 306 -4.77 -1.88 6.24
N THR A 307 -3.57 -1.36 5.96
CA THR A 307 -2.57 -2.13 5.21
C THR A 307 -2.03 -3.33 5.98
N ALA A 308 -1.85 -3.21 7.30
CA ALA A 308 -1.44 -4.36 8.12
C ALA A 308 -2.44 -5.52 7.98
N ILE A 309 -3.74 -5.22 7.99
CA ILE A 309 -4.81 -6.20 7.73
C ILE A 309 -4.74 -6.75 6.30
N GLY A 310 -4.44 -5.90 5.31
CA GLY A 310 -4.13 -6.35 3.94
C GLY A 310 -3.00 -7.38 3.89
N ARG A 311 -1.91 -7.14 4.64
CA ARG A 311 -0.78 -8.10 4.74
C ARG A 311 -1.19 -9.41 5.38
N VAL A 312 -2.10 -9.42 6.36
CA VAL A 312 -2.69 -10.67 6.88
C VAL A 312 -3.37 -11.43 5.75
N GLY A 313 -4.14 -10.76 4.88
CA GLY A 313 -4.71 -11.37 3.67
C GLY A 313 -3.66 -11.98 2.75
N GLY A 314 -2.52 -11.29 2.56
CA GLY A 314 -1.38 -11.81 1.81
C GLY A 314 -0.70 -13.03 2.43
N VAL A 315 -0.69 -13.15 3.76
CA VAL A 315 -0.16 -14.33 4.48
C VAL A 315 -1.14 -15.51 4.43
N VAL A 316 -2.44 -15.24 4.55
CA VAL A 316 -3.50 -16.25 4.51
C VAL A 316 -3.64 -16.84 3.11
N CYS A 317 -3.44 -16.04 2.06
CA CYS A 317 -3.61 -16.46 0.68
C CYS A 317 -2.78 -17.70 0.28
N PRO A 318 -1.44 -17.73 0.41
CA PRO A 318 -0.65 -18.92 0.09
C PRO A 318 -1.09 -20.17 0.85
N ILE A 319 -1.49 -20.03 2.12
CA ILE A 319 -1.95 -21.16 2.95
C ILE A 319 -3.23 -21.76 2.34
N VAL A 320 -4.21 -20.91 2.03
CA VAL A 320 -5.48 -21.33 1.43
C VAL A 320 -5.26 -21.88 0.03
N ALA A 321 -4.49 -21.18 -0.81
CA ALA A 321 -4.18 -21.58 -2.17
C ALA A 321 -3.51 -22.96 -2.19
N VAL A 322 -2.40 -23.13 -1.46
CA VAL A 322 -1.65 -24.39 -1.44
C VAL A 322 -2.47 -25.53 -0.83
N ALA A 323 -3.27 -25.28 0.21
CA ALA A 323 -4.14 -26.31 0.80
C ALA A 323 -5.21 -26.81 -0.19
N MET A 324 -5.83 -25.91 -0.94
CA MET A 324 -6.87 -26.25 -1.92
C MET A 324 -6.26 -26.91 -3.17
N LEU A 325 -5.10 -26.45 -3.63
CA LEU A 325 -4.38 -27.06 -4.76
C LEU A 325 -3.90 -28.49 -4.44
N ARG A 326 -3.42 -28.76 -3.22
CA ARG A 326 -3.05 -30.13 -2.79
C ARG A 326 -4.23 -31.11 -2.83
N SER A 327 -5.45 -30.61 -2.66
CA SER A 327 -6.67 -31.41 -2.70
C SER A 327 -7.16 -31.66 -4.13
N CYS A 328 -6.39 -31.26 -5.15
CA CYS A 328 -6.75 -31.30 -6.58
C CYS A 328 -8.07 -30.57 -6.92
N ASN A 329 -8.54 -29.69 -6.04
CA ASN A 329 -9.77 -28.93 -6.23
C ASN A 329 -9.46 -27.51 -6.74
N GLN A 330 -8.84 -27.44 -7.92
CA GLN A 330 -8.43 -26.17 -8.54
C GLN A 330 -9.62 -25.24 -8.81
N MET A 331 -10.76 -25.81 -9.21
CA MET A 331 -12.01 -25.08 -9.38
C MET A 331 -12.46 -24.44 -8.05
N GLY A 332 -12.37 -25.16 -6.93
CA GLY A 332 -12.69 -24.63 -5.62
C GLY A 332 -11.80 -23.45 -5.21
N ALA A 333 -10.50 -23.51 -5.50
CA ALA A 333 -9.58 -22.40 -5.20
C ALA A 333 -9.96 -21.12 -5.97
N LEU A 334 -10.22 -21.24 -7.27
CA LEU A 334 -10.65 -20.11 -8.13
C LEU A 334 -11.98 -19.50 -7.65
N VAL A 335 -12.96 -20.34 -7.31
CA VAL A 335 -14.26 -19.87 -6.80
C VAL A 335 -14.11 -19.12 -5.47
N VAL A 336 -13.23 -19.56 -4.58
CA VAL A 336 -12.96 -18.83 -3.32
C VAL A 336 -12.39 -17.44 -3.60
N PHE A 337 -11.42 -17.32 -4.53
CA PHE A 337 -10.87 -16.01 -4.92
C PHE A 337 -11.94 -15.09 -5.53
N GLU A 338 -12.76 -15.62 -6.43
CA GLU A 338 -13.90 -14.92 -7.05
C GLU A 338 -14.89 -14.39 -6.01
N VAL A 339 -15.32 -15.24 -5.07
CA VAL A 339 -16.29 -14.86 -4.03
C VAL A 339 -15.72 -13.76 -3.14
N VAL A 340 -14.46 -13.87 -2.71
CA VAL A 340 -13.80 -12.86 -1.88
C VAL A 340 -13.69 -11.52 -2.62
N LEU A 341 -13.31 -11.54 -3.91
CA LEU A 341 -13.24 -10.33 -4.74
C LEU A 341 -14.61 -9.70 -4.98
N CYS A 342 -15.62 -10.49 -5.32
CA CYS A 342 -16.99 -10.01 -5.54
C CYS A 342 -17.57 -9.36 -4.27
N LEU A 343 -17.40 -10.00 -3.12
CA LEU A 343 -17.85 -9.45 -1.83
C LEU A 343 -17.17 -8.12 -1.52
N ALA A 344 -15.88 -8.00 -1.80
CA ALA A 344 -15.15 -6.76 -1.60
C ALA A 344 -15.55 -5.67 -2.61
N ALA A 345 -15.81 -6.03 -3.87
CA ALA A 345 -16.32 -5.09 -4.87
C ALA A 345 -17.71 -4.53 -4.48
N VAL A 346 -18.58 -5.37 -3.93
CA VAL A 346 -19.87 -4.94 -3.35
C VAL A 346 -19.66 -4.08 -2.11
N ALA A 347 -18.71 -4.42 -1.22
CA ALA A 347 -18.38 -3.59 -0.06
C ALA A 347 -17.91 -2.18 -0.47
N CYS A 348 -17.15 -2.04 -1.56
CA CYS A 348 -16.75 -0.75 -2.12
C CYS A 348 -17.94 0.13 -2.55
N MET A 349 -19.05 -0.47 -3.01
CA MET A 349 -20.26 0.28 -3.35
C MET A 349 -20.91 0.93 -2.13
N PHE A 350 -20.73 0.34 -0.95
CA PHE A 350 -21.29 0.84 0.32
C PHE A 350 -20.43 1.90 1.00
N PHE A 351 -19.29 2.31 0.43
CA PHE A 351 -18.49 3.40 0.98
C PHE A 351 -19.30 4.70 1.09
N PRO A 352 -19.29 5.37 2.25
CA PRO A 352 -20.17 6.51 2.50
C PRO A 352 -19.73 7.81 1.82
N VAL A 353 -18.47 7.92 1.42
CA VAL A 353 -17.88 9.19 0.95
C VAL A 353 -17.17 9.01 -0.39
N GLU A 354 -17.49 9.87 -1.36
CA GLU A 354 -16.68 10.08 -2.57
C GLU A 354 -15.68 11.22 -2.28
N THR A 355 -14.40 10.98 -2.54
CA THR A 355 -13.33 11.92 -2.17
C THR A 355 -12.93 12.85 -3.30
N LYS A 356 -13.48 12.67 -4.52
CA LYS A 356 -13.17 13.49 -5.69
C LYS A 356 -13.33 14.99 -5.39
N GLY A 357 -12.22 15.73 -5.46
CA GLY A 357 -12.22 17.19 -5.35
C GLY A 357 -12.36 17.74 -3.92
N ARG A 358 -12.30 16.90 -2.88
CA ARG A 358 -12.37 17.37 -1.50
C ARG A 358 -10.99 17.86 -1.03
N GLY A 359 -10.92 19.07 -0.50
CA GLY A 359 -9.73 19.57 0.19
C GLY A 359 -9.46 18.74 1.44
N MET A 360 -8.19 18.52 1.78
CA MET A 360 -7.84 17.93 3.07
C MET A 360 -8.02 19.00 4.15
N ASP A 361 -8.93 18.76 5.08
CA ASP A 361 -9.13 19.59 6.27
C ASP A 361 -7.89 19.60 7.18
#